data_AF-A0A524FZ05-F1
#
_entry.id   AF-A0A524FZ05-F1
#
_cell.length_a   1.000
_cell.length_b   1.000
_cell.length_c   1.000
_cell.angle_alpha   90.00
_cell.angle_beta   90.00
_cell.angle_gamma   90.00
#
_symmetry.space_group_name_H-M   'P 1'
#
loop_
_entity.id
_entity.type
_entity.pdbx_description
1 polymer ?
#
loop_
_entity_poly.entity_id
_entity_poly.type
_entity_poly.pdbx_seq_one_letter_code
_entity_poly.pdbx_strand_id
1 'polypeptide(L)'
;MSKVKNAYNEIEKVVGSDYITDKDYMKAAYSRNVDPAFPDRWADIIVKPETVLEVSEIVKIANKYKIHMVPRGGGADLVGGSVSEGGILIDLTRMNKIIEINESDYYCEVECGIT
;
A
#
# COMPACT_ATOMS: atom_id res chain seq x y z
N MET A 1 -23.34 1.84 -7.48
CA MET A 1 -22.39 1.51 -6.38
C MET A 1 -21.32 2.58 -6.33
N SER A 2 -20.78 2.90 -5.15
CA SER A 2 -19.68 3.88 -5.01
C SER A 2 -18.46 3.47 -5.84
N LYS A 3 -17.72 4.44 -6.38
CA LYS A 3 -16.47 4.20 -7.14
C LYS A 3 -15.47 3.37 -6.33
N VAL A 4 -15.37 3.64 -5.02
CA VAL A 4 -14.53 2.90 -4.07
C VAL A 4 -14.91 1.42 -4.01
N LYS A 5 -16.20 1.09 -3.91
CA LYS A 5 -16.67 -0.30 -3.83
C LYS A 5 -16.38 -1.08 -5.13
N ASN A 6 -16.50 -0.43 -6.28
CA ASN A 6 -16.15 -1.06 -7.55
C ASN A 6 -14.63 -1.29 -7.66
N ALA A 7 -13.82 -0.32 -7.25
CA ALA A 7 -12.36 -0.46 -7.21
C ALA A 7 -11.93 -1.58 -6.26
N TYR A 8 -12.52 -1.66 -5.06
CA TYR A 8 -12.28 -2.75 -4.11
C TYR A 8 -12.47 -4.13 -4.76
N ASN A 9 -13.62 -4.36 -5.39
CA ASN A 9 -13.94 -5.65 -6.01
C ASN A 9 -13.01 -6.00 -7.18
N GLU A 10 -12.47 -5.02 -7.91
CA GLU A 10 -11.49 -5.27 -8.97
C GLU A 10 -10.10 -5.54 -8.39
N ILE A 11 -9.67 -4.79 -7.37
CA ILE A 11 -8.38 -5.00 -6.70
C ILE A 11 -8.36 -6.34 -5.97
N GLU A 12 -9.46 -6.76 -5.34
CA GLU A 12 -9.58 -8.05 -4.67
C GLU A 12 -9.29 -9.22 -5.63
N LYS A 13 -9.68 -9.12 -6.90
CA LYS A 13 -9.38 -10.13 -7.91
C LYS A 13 -7.90 -10.16 -8.31
N VAL A 14 -7.18 -9.05 -8.12
CA VAL A 14 -5.75 -8.92 -8.43
C VAL A 14 -4.91 -9.50 -7.31
N VAL A 15 -5.18 -9.10 -6.06
CA VAL A 15 -4.33 -9.48 -4.92
C VAL A 15 -4.86 -10.66 -4.10
N GLY A 16 -6.13 -11.02 -4.24
CA GLY A 16 -6.82 -11.99 -3.38
C GLY A 16 -7.43 -11.36 -2.12
N SER A 17 -8.49 -11.99 -1.59
CA SER A 17 -9.27 -11.49 -0.45
C SER A 17 -8.49 -11.34 0.86
N ASP A 18 -7.37 -12.05 1.00
CA ASP A 18 -6.54 -11.99 2.21
C ASP A 18 -5.66 -10.73 2.26
N TYR A 19 -5.51 -10.03 1.12
CA TYR A 19 -4.57 -8.93 0.93
C TYR A 19 -5.22 -7.59 0.58
N ILE A 20 -6.53 -7.48 0.82
CA ILE A 20 -7.29 -6.24 0.71
C ILE A 20 -8.29 -6.16 1.87
N THR A 21 -8.55 -4.96 2.38
CA THR A 21 -9.56 -4.76 3.42
C THR A 21 -10.09 -3.32 3.46
N ASP A 22 -11.35 -3.17 3.83
CA ASP A 22 -12.04 -1.90 4.12
C ASP A 22 -12.59 -1.86 5.56
N LYS A 23 -12.22 -2.83 6.40
CA LYS A 23 -12.71 -3.00 7.78
C LYS A 23 -12.17 -1.90 8.68
N ASP A 24 -13.03 -1.32 9.52
CA ASP A 24 -12.67 -0.17 10.37
C ASP A 24 -11.49 -0.41 11.29
N TYR A 25 -11.39 -1.60 11.92
CA TYR A 25 -10.25 -1.90 12.80
C TYR A 25 -8.91 -1.99 12.05
N MET A 26 -8.93 -2.41 10.78
CA MET A 26 -7.73 -2.41 9.95
C MET A 26 -7.39 -0.98 9.51
N LYS A 27 -8.38 -0.20 9.06
CA LYS A 27 -8.18 1.21 8.72
C LYS A 27 -7.62 2.02 9.89
N ALA A 28 -8.08 1.75 11.12
CA ALA A 28 -7.53 2.32 12.34
C ALA A 28 -6.05 1.98 12.56
N ALA A 29 -5.64 0.74 12.29
CA ALA A 29 -4.24 0.31 12.47
C ALA A 29 -3.27 1.00 11.50
N TYR A 30 -3.77 1.47 10.35
CA TYR A 30 -3.00 2.16 9.32
C TYR A 30 -3.20 3.69 9.34
N SER A 31 -4.02 4.23 10.26
CA SER A 31 -4.39 5.65 10.23
C SER A 31 -3.31 6.59 10.78
N ARG A 32 -2.23 6.03 11.35
CA ARG A 32 -1.15 6.76 12.00
C ARG A 32 0.22 6.45 11.41
N ASN A 33 1.10 7.44 11.52
CA ASN A 33 2.54 7.27 11.37
C ASN A 33 3.18 7.18 12.77
N VAL A 34 4.50 7.35 12.88
CA VAL A 34 5.22 7.25 14.17
C VAL A 34 5.17 8.53 15.02
N ASP A 35 4.65 9.63 14.48
CA ASP A 35 4.46 10.87 15.24
C ASP A 35 3.14 10.80 16.05
N PRO A 36 3.20 10.78 17.40
CA PRO A 36 2.00 10.69 18.23
C PRO A 36 1.13 11.95 18.19
N ALA A 37 1.66 13.09 17.71
CA ALA A 37 0.90 14.33 17.55
C ALA A 37 0.22 14.44 16.18
N PHE A 38 0.57 13.58 15.22
CA PHE A 38 -0.02 13.62 13.88
C PHE A 38 -1.48 13.10 13.92
N PRO A 39 -2.44 13.81 13.31
CA PRO A 39 -3.84 13.40 13.34
C PRO A 39 -4.09 12.13 12.54
N ASP A 40 -5.02 11.31 13.02
CA ASP A 40 -5.46 10.09 12.34
C ASP A 40 -6.03 10.44 10.95
N ARG A 41 -5.54 9.77 9.91
CA ARG A 41 -6.08 9.85 8.55
C ARG A 41 -6.45 8.47 8.05
N TRP A 42 -7.70 8.30 7.65
CA TRP A 42 -8.27 7.00 7.34
C TRP A 42 -8.34 6.77 5.84
N ALA A 43 -7.70 5.70 5.35
CA ALA A 43 -7.88 5.24 3.97
C ALA A 43 -9.27 4.65 3.77
N ASP A 44 -9.78 4.60 2.53
CA ASP A 44 -11.00 3.84 2.22
C ASP A 44 -10.69 2.34 2.05
N ILE A 45 -9.53 2.03 1.47
CA ILE A 45 -9.07 0.67 1.15
C ILE A 45 -7.61 0.54 1.59
N ILE A 46 -7.27 -0.57 2.25
CA ILE A 46 -5.88 -1.00 2.45
C ILE A 46 -5.64 -2.21 1.56
N VAL A 47 -4.53 -2.19 0.81
CA VAL A 47 -4.11 -3.29 -0.07
C VAL A 47 -2.64 -3.65 0.16
N LYS A 48 -2.32 -4.93 0.09
CA LYS A 48 -0.98 -5.49 0.33
C LYS A 48 -0.50 -6.31 -0.87
N PRO A 49 0.01 -5.73 -1.96
CA PRO A 49 0.52 -6.50 -3.10
C PRO A 49 1.84 -7.20 -2.78
N GLU A 50 2.16 -8.29 -3.49
CA GLU A 50 3.46 -8.99 -3.43
C GLU A 50 4.28 -8.85 -4.71
N THR A 51 3.69 -8.40 -5.83
CA THR A 51 4.41 -8.33 -7.11
C THR A 51 4.29 -6.97 -7.79
N VAL A 52 5.28 -6.66 -8.64
CA VAL A 52 5.25 -5.47 -9.51
C VAL A 52 4.02 -5.47 -10.43
N LEU A 53 3.58 -6.64 -10.87
CA LEU A 53 2.37 -6.79 -11.71
C LEU A 53 1.11 -6.41 -10.94
N GLU A 54 0.96 -6.86 -9.70
CA GLU A 54 -0.17 -6.49 -8.84
C GLU A 54 -0.20 -4.97 -8.60
N VAL A 55 0.95 -4.35 -8.28
CA VAL A 55 1.06 -2.89 -8.12
C VAL A 55 0.63 -2.17 -9.39
N SER A 56 1.11 -2.60 -10.56
CA SER A 56 0.73 -2.03 -11.85
C SER A 56 -0.78 -2.10 -12.10
N GLU A 57 -1.42 -3.23 -11.81
CA GLU A 57 -2.88 -3.36 -11.96
C GLU A 57 -3.65 -2.48 -10.97
N ILE A 58 -3.20 -2.38 -9.71
CA ILE A 58 -3.79 -1.47 -8.72
C ILE A 58 -3.74 -0.02 -9.22
N VAL A 59 -2.60 0.43 -9.76
CA VAL A 59 -2.43 1.78 -10.32
C VAL A 59 -3.41 2.03 -11.48
N LYS A 60 -3.59 1.06 -12.37
CA LYS A 60 -4.56 1.16 -13.49
C LYS A 60 -5.99 1.27 -12.97
N ILE A 61 -6.36 0.46 -11.97
CA ILE A 61 -7.70 0.47 -11.36
C ILE A 61 -7.95 1.81 -10.64
N ALA A 62 -6.99 2.28 -9.84
CA ALA A 62 -7.08 3.56 -9.15
C ALA A 62 -7.28 4.73 -10.13
N ASN A 63 -6.50 4.75 -11.23
CA ASN A 63 -6.64 5.78 -12.26
C ASN A 63 -7.98 5.69 -13.02
N LYS A 64 -8.48 4.47 -13.30
CA LYS A 64 -9.81 4.25 -13.90
C LYS A 64 -10.93 4.85 -13.05
N TYR A 65 -10.87 4.66 -11.73
CA TYR A 65 -11.88 5.17 -10.80
C TYR A 65 -11.60 6.58 -10.27
N LYS A 66 -10.44 7.17 -10.61
CA LYS A 66 -9.97 8.48 -10.11
C LYS A 66 -9.88 8.52 -8.58
N ILE A 67 -9.30 7.47 -8.01
CA ILE A 67 -9.02 7.34 -6.58
C ILE A 67 -7.52 7.55 -6.39
N HIS A 68 -7.12 8.45 -5.48
CA HIS A 68 -5.70 8.65 -5.17
C HIS A 68 -5.16 7.47 -4.37
N MET A 69 -3.83 7.36 -4.38
CA MET A 69 -3.11 6.29 -3.69
C MET A 69 -2.00 6.87 -2.82
N VAL A 70 -1.74 6.22 -1.69
CA VAL A 70 -0.61 6.51 -0.81
C VAL A 70 0.21 5.22 -0.63
N PRO A 71 1.46 5.16 -1.12
CA PRO A 71 2.34 4.03 -0.81
C PRO A 71 2.83 4.10 0.63
N ARG A 72 2.92 2.94 1.29
CA ARG A 72 3.40 2.79 2.66
C ARG A 72 4.35 1.60 2.75
N GLY A 73 5.53 1.83 3.34
CA GLY A 73 6.43 0.79 3.84
C GLY A 73 6.21 0.54 5.33
N GLY A 74 7.26 0.67 6.14
CA GLY A 74 7.15 0.51 7.61
C GLY A 74 6.34 1.58 8.35
N GLY A 75 5.89 2.65 7.67
CA GLY A 75 5.04 3.68 8.29
C GLY A 75 5.75 4.70 9.18
N ALA A 76 7.09 4.72 9.14
CA ALA A 76 7.94 5.51 10.03
C ALA A 76 8.15 6.98 9.61
N ASP A 77 7.22 7.56 8.84
CA ASP A 77 7.31 8.98 8.48
C ASP A 77 6.88 9.89 9.65
N LEU A 78 7.25 11.18 9.57
CA LEU A 78 6.94 12.19 10.60
C LEU A 78 6.07 13.35 10.08
N VAL A 79 5.57 13.29 8.85
CA VAL A 79 4.90 14.43 8.18
C VAL A 79 3.60 14.05 7.47
N GLY A 80 3.14 12.81 7.65
CA GLY A 80 1.92 12.26 7.08
C GLY A 80 2.07 11.61 5.71
N GLY A 81 3.30 11.29 5.29
CA GLY A 81 3.58 10.77 3.94
C GLY A 81 3.10 9.34 3.70
N SER A 82 2.92 8.55 4.76
CA SER A 82 2.54 7.13 4.71
C SER A 82 1.13 6.84 5.24
N VAL A 83 0.32 7.88 5.45
CA VAL A 83 -1.10 7.78 5.82
C VAL A 83 -1.97 8.41 4.74
N SER A 84 -3.21 7.95 4.60
CA SER A 84 -4.12 8.42 3.55
C SER A 84 -5.40 9.01 4.13
N GLU A 85 -5.90 10.08 3.53
CA GLU A 85 -7.21 10.66 3.80
C GLU A 85 -8.18 10.23 2.68
N GLY A 86 -8.98 9.19 2.95
CA GLY A 86 -9.70 8.43 1.93
C GLY A 86 -8.76 7.66 0.99
N GLY A 87 -9.28 7.15 -0.11
CA GLY A 87 -8.50 6.53 -1.18
C GLY A 87 -7.85 5.19 -0.81
N ILE A 88 -6.81 4.81 -1.54
CA ILE A 88 -6.15 3.51 -1.41
C ILE A 88 -4.79 3.68 -0.72
N LEU A 89 -4.61 3.03 0.42
CA LEU A 89 -3.30 2.88 1.04
C LEU A 89 -2.67 1.55 0.58
N ILE A 90 -1.48 1.62 -0.01
CA ILE A 90 -0.76 0.48 -0.57
C ILE A 90 0.39 0.12 0.37
N ASP A 91 0.21 -0.94 1.15
CA ASP A 91 1.24 -1.49 2.04
C ASP A 91 2.15 -2.45 1.26
N LEU A 92 3.38 -1.99 1.03
CA LEU A 92 4.38 -2.67 0.20
C LEU A 92 5.25 -3.66 0.99
N THR A 93 4.98 -3.90 2.28
CA THR A 93 5.88 -4.72 3.12
C THR A 93 5.95 -6.20 2.73
N ARG A 94 5.06 -6.68 1.86
CA ARG A 94 5.14 -8.04 1.28
C ARG A 94 6.18 -8.16 0.17
N MET A 95 6.58 -7.04 -0.44
CA MET A 95 7.63 -7.00 -1.47
C MET A 95 8.99 -6.86 -0.78
N ASN A 96 9.47 -7.93 -0.13
CA ASN A 96 10.64 -7.91 0.76
C ASN A 96 11.76 -8.88 0.37
N LYS A 97 11.90 -9.20 -0.92
CA LYS A 97 12.94 -10.11 -1.40
C LYS A 97 14.24 -9.38 -1.70
N ILE A 98 15.36 -10.05 -1.43
CA ILE A 98 16.67 -9.73 -2.02
C ILE A 98 16.71 -10.41 -3.39
N ILE A 99 16.91 -9.62 -4.44
CA ILE A 99 16.92 -10.07 -5.84
C ILE A 99 18.34 -10.45 -6.25
N GLU A 100 19.31 -9.58 -5.93
CA GLU A 100 20.71 -9.78 -6.26
C GLU A 100 21.62 -9.21 -5.17
N ILE A 101 22.73 -9.89 -4.89
CA ILE A 101 23.88 -9.34 -4.19
C ILE A 101 25.09 -9.51 -5.11
N ASN A 102 25.59 -8.40 -5.65
CA ASN A 102 26.78 -8.39 -6.48
C ASN A 102 27.98 -7.91 -5.64
N GLU A 103 28.76 -8.88 -5.15
CA GLU A 103 29.94 -8.61 -4.32
C GLU A 103 31.10 -8.01 -5.11
N SER A 104 31.16 -8.22 -6.43
CA SER A 104 32.25 -7.70 -7.26
C SER A 104 32.10 -6.20 -7.52
N ASP A 105 30.86 -5.77 -7.76
CA ASP A 105 30.50 -4.39 -8.08
C ASP A 105 29.91 -3.60 -6.89
N TYR A 106 29.82 -4.24 -5.71
CA TYR A 106 29.33 -3.66 -4.45
C TYR A 106 27.91 -3.05 -4.52
N TYR A 107 26.96 -3.78 -5.12
CA TYR A 107 25.54 -3.39 -5.08
C TYR A 107 24.63 -4.55 -4.68
N CYS A 108 23.41 -4.19 -4.28
CA CYS A 108 22.32 -5.14 -4.10
C CYS A 108 21.07 -4.63 -4.83
N GLU A 109 20.32 -5.56 -5.41
CA GLU A 109 18.97 -5.32 -5.91
C GLU A 109 17.97 -5.92 -4.92
N VAL A 110 17.00 -5.11 -4.49
CA VAL A 110 16.04 -5.48 -3.46
C VAL A 110 14.67 -4.91 -3.79
N GLU A 111 13.63 -5.59 -3.32
CA GLU A 111 12.26 -5.06 -3.37
C GLU A 111 12.06 -3.94 -2.33
N CYS A 112 11.09 -3.05 -2.59
CA CYS A 112 10.90 -1.81 -1.82
C CYS A 112 10.45 -1.98 -0.35
N GLY A 113 9.99 -3.17 0.02
CA GLY A 113 9.56 -3.53 1.37
C GLY A 113 10.61 -4.26 2.20
N ILE A 114 11.85 -4.41 1.70
CA ILE A 114 12.98 -4.97 2.47
C ILE A 114 13.30 -4.10 3.71
N THR A 115 13.84 -4.69 4.77
CA THR A 115 14.32 -4.00 6.00
C THR A 115 15.67 -4.53 6.42
#